data_AF-A0A7C2WQE5-F1
#
_entry.id   AF-A0A7C2WQE5-F1
#
_cell.length_a   1.000
_cell.length_b   1.000
_cell.length_c   1.000
_cell.angle_alpha   90.00
_cell.angle_beta   90.00
_cell.angle_gamma   90.00
#
_symmetry.space_group_name_H-M   'P 1'
#
loop_
_entity.id
_entity.type
_entity.pdbx_description
1 polymer ?
#
loop_
_entity_poly.entity_id
_entity_poly.type
_entity_poly.pdbx_seq_one_letter_code
_entity_poly.pdbx_strand_id
1 'polypeptide(L)'
;PKPLRWGTCAIIALVHDVLVVMGIFSILGWVAGIQIDAMFITGMLTVVGYSVNNTVVVFDRIRENVSKGISKDFEVTVNSSILETIARSLNTSLTTLFVILAIFLFGGVTIRYFSLVLLIGVISGTYSSMCLAGPLLIIWDKGEWGRFFSWLPFVKKLA
;
A
#
# COMPACT_ATOMS: atom_id res chain seq x y z
N PRO A 1 13.52 4.31 -17.47
CA PRO A 1 12.56 3.37 -16.84
C PRO A 1 11.14 3.52 -17.42
N LYS A 2 10.46 2.41 -17.78
CA LYS A 2 9.11 2.44 -18.39
C LYS A 2 8.06 2.83 -17.33
N PRO A 3 7.39 3.99 -17.42
CA PRO A 3 6.52 4.52 -16.35
C PRO A 3 5.32 3.62 -16.04
N LEU A 4 4.82 2.89 -17.02
CA LEU A 4 3.68 1.97 -16.87
C LEU A 4 3.92 0.86 -15.85
N ARG A 5 5.15 0.32 -15.74
CA ARG A 5 5.47 -0.76 -14.79
C ARG A 5 5.26 -0.31 -13.33
N TRP A 6 5.71 0.90 -13.02
CA TRP A 6 5.65 1.47 -11.67
C TRP A 6 4.21 1.80 -11.28
N GLY A 7 3.44 2.36 -12.21
CA GLY A 7 2.02 2.66 -11.99
C GLY A 7 1.20 1.40 -11.73
N THR A 8 1.40 0.33 -12.51
CA THR A 8 0.67 -0.93 -12.30
C THR A 8 0.99 -1.55 -10.93
N CYS A 9 2.25 -1.56 -10.51
CA CYS A 9 2.61 -2.05 -9.18
C CYS A 9 1.99 -1.20 -8.05
N ALA A 10 1.95 0.14 -8.21
CA ALA A 10 1.28 1.02 -7.26
C ALA A 10 -0.21 0.70 -7.15
N ILE A 11 -0.90 0.54 -8.28
CA ILE A 11 -2.34 0.25 -8.31
C ILE A 11 -2.64 -1.10 -7.63
N ILE A 12 -1.80 -2.13 -7.86
CA ILE A 12 -1.98 -3.44 -7.22
C ILE A 12 -1.84 -3.32 -5.69
N ALA A 13 -0.84 -2.59 -5.21
CA ALA A 13 -0.68 -2.34 -3.77
C ALA A 13 -1.89 -1.60 -3.17
N LEU A 14 -2.43 -0.61 -3.88
CA LEU A 14 -3.64 0.11 -3.44
C LEU A 14 -4.88 -0.77 -3.38
N VAL A 15 -5.07 -1.64 -4.38
CA VAL A 15 -6.18 -2.60 -4.39
C VAL A 15 -6.07 -3.54 -3.18
N HIS A 16 -4.86 -4.00 -2.87
CA HIS A 16 -4.63 -4.80 -1.66
C HIS A 16 -5.02 -4.03 -0.39
N ASP A 17 -4.60 -2.78 -0.22
CA ASP A 17 -4.92 -1.98 0.96
C ASP A 17 -6.42 -1.75 1.14
N VAL A 18 -7.12 -1.47 0.04
CA VAL A 18 -8.57 -1.32 0.02
C VAL A 18 -9.27 -2.63 0.38
N LEU A 19 -8.81 -3.76 -0.16
CA LEU A 19 -9.35 -5.09 0.16
C LEU A 19 -9.15 -5.46 1.63
N VAL A 20 -8.00 -5.13 2.22
CA VAL A 20 -7.73 -5.39 3.64
C VAL A 20 -8.70 -4.60 4.52
N VAL A 21 -8.87 -3.30 4.26
CA VAL A 21 -9.80 -2.45 5.02
C VAL A 21 -11.24 -2.93 4.88
N MET A 22 -11.69 -3.22 3.65
CA MET A 22 -13.04 -3.74 3.40
C MET A 22 -13.25 -5.12 4.03
N GLY A 23 -12.25 -6.01 3.97
CA GLY A 23 -12.33 -7.34 4.57
C GLY A 23 -12.49 -7.29 6.09
N ILE A 24 -11.70 -6.44 6.75
CA ILE A 24 -11.81 -6.23 8.21
C ILE A 24 -13.17 -5.63 8.58
N PHE A 25 -13.63 -4.61 7.83
CA PHE A 25 -14.95 -4.03 8.07
C PHE A 25 -16.10 -4.98 7.77
N SER A 26 -15.95 -5.90 6.81
CA SER A 26 -16.94 -6.95 6.55
C SER A 26 -17.08 -7.89 7.74
N ILE A 27 -15.98 -8.27 8.39
CA ILE A 27 -15.99 -9.10 9.60
C ILE A 27 -16.62 -8.33 10.76
N LEU A 28 -16.25 -7.05 10.94
CA LEU A 28 -16.82 -6.21 11.99
C LEU A 28 -18.31 -5.91 11.77
N GLY A 29 -18.76 -5.82 10.52
CA GLY A 29 -20.18 -5.73 10.18
C GLY A 29 -20.96 -6.96 10.63
N TRP A 30 -20.37 -8.15 10.48
CA TRP A 30 -20.97 -9.41 10.90
C TRP A 30 -20.96 -9.60 12.43
N VAL A 31 -19.85 -9.27 13.11
CA VAL A 31 -19.69 -9.49 14.57
C VAL A 31 -20.33 -8.39 15.42
N ALA A 32 -20.18 -7.13 15.00
CA ALA A 32 -20.55 -5.95 15.79
C ALA A 32 -21.68 -5.11 15.16
N GLY A 33 -22.23 -5.54 14.01
CA GLY A 33 -23.33 -4.84 13.35
C GLY A 33 -22.94 -3.47 12.78
N ILE A 34 -21.65 -3.23 12.53
CA ILE A 34 -21.16 -1.95 11.98
C ILE A 34 -21.71 -1.78 10.56
N GLN A 35 -22.35 -0.64 10.31
CA GLN A 35 -22.89 -0.29 9.00
C GLN A 35 -21.89 0.53 8.19
N ILE A 36 -21.93 0.35 6.87
CA ILE A 36 -21.21 1.19 5.93
C ILE A 36 -22.06 2.44 5.70
N ASP A 37 -21.55 3.59 6.10
CA ASP A 37 -22.17 4.90 5.89
C ASP A 37 -21.29 5.80 4.99
N ALA A 38 -21.71 7.06 4.80
CA ALA A 38 -20.93 8.02 4.02
C ALA A 38 -19.54 8.32 4.66
N MET A 39 -19.44 8.23 5.99
CA MET A 39 -18.18 8.46 6.71
C MET A 39 -17.19 7.32 6.45
N PHE A 40 -17.67 6.07 6.33
CA PHE A 40 -16.83 4.95 5.89
C PHE A 40 -16.20 5.20 4.52
N ILE A 41 -16.99 5.62 3.53
CA ILE A 41 -16.51 5.90 2.16
C ILE A 41 -15.48 7.04 2.18
N THR A 42 -15.73 8.07 2.98
CA THR A 42 -14.82 9.21 3.17
C THR A 42 -13.49 8.77 3.80
N GLY A 43 -13.55 7.88 4.80
CA GLY A 43 -12.38 7.28 5.42
C GLY A 43 -11.58 6.44 4.43
N MET A 44 -12.24 5.62 3.62
CA MET A 44 -11.62 4.82 2.57
C MET A 44 -10.88 5.69 1.55
N LEU A 45 -11.50 6.79 1.09
CA LEU A 45 -10.86 7.71 0.16
C LEU A 45 -9.58 8.34 0.75
N THR A 46 -9.62 8.64 2.05
CA THR A 46 -8.47 9.19 2.77
C THR A 46 -7.34 8.15 2.90
N VAL A 47 -7.67 6.89 3.19
CA VAL A 47 -6.71 5.78 3.24
C VAL A 47 -6.05 5.58 1.88
N VAL A 48 -6.81 5.64 0.79
CA VAL A 48 -6.26 5.55 -0.58
C VAL A 48 -5.25 6.67 -0.81
N GLY A 49 -5.60 7.93 -0.52
CA GLY A 49 -4.68 9.06 -0.68
C GLY A 49 -3.40 8.92 0.15
N TYR A 50 -3.55 8.49 1.41
CA TYR A 50 -2.42 8.24 2.30
C TYR A 50 -1.49 7.12 1.78
N SER A 51 -2.05 6.00 1.34
CA SER A 51 -1.26 4.87 0.84
C SER A 51 -0.52 5.21 -0.46
N VAL A 52 -1.17 5.92 -1.40
CA VAL A 52 -0.53 6.40 -2.62
C VAL A 52 0.68 7.27 -2.28
N ASN A 53 0.53 8.22 -1.36
CA ASN A 53 1.60 9.12 -0.98
C ASN A 53 2.83 8.37 -0.47
N ASN A 54 2.64 7.35 0.37
CA ASN A 54 3.77 6.56 0.88
C ASN A 54 4.45 5.74 -0.24
N THR A 55 3.65 5.12 -1.12
CA THR A 55 4.15 4.29 -2.23
C THR A 55 4.96 5.11 -3.24
N VAL A 56 4.50 6.33 -3.57
CA VAL A 56 5.18 7.22 -4.53
C VAL A 56 6.57 7.63 -4.01
N VAL A 57 6.70 7.96 -2.72
CA VAL A 57 7.99 8.35 -2.13
C VAL A 57 9.01 7.21 -2.20
N VAL A 58 8.59 5.97 -1.94
CA VAL A 58 9.46 4.78 -2.07
C VAL A 58 9.87 4.58 -3.53
N PHE A 59 8.91 4.64 -4.45
CA PHE A 59 9.17 4.43 -5.88
C PHE A 59 10.08 5.51 -6.47
N ASP A 60 9.91 6.76 -6.07
CA ASP A 60 10.80 7.84 -6.50
C ASP A 60 12.21 7.64 -5.97
N ARG A 61 12.37 7.16 -4.73
CA ARG A 61 13.72 6.85 -4.22
C ARG A 61 14.38 5.69 -4.97
N ILE A 62 13.64 4.63 -5.28
CA ILE A 62 14.16 3.53 -6.08
C ILE A 62 14.57 4.05 -7.47
N ARG A 63 13.76 4.88 -8.12
CA ARG A 63 14.10 5.47 -9.43
C ARG A 63 15.35 6.34 -9.35
N GLU A 64 15.51 7.13 -8.31
CA GLU A 64 16.68 7.96 -8.07
C GLU A 64 17.95 7.10 -7.91
N ASN A 65 17.88 6.05 -7.10
CA ASN A 65 19.01 5.16 -6.83
C ASN A 65 19.40 4.30 -8.04
N VAL A 66 18.42 3.89 -8.85
CA VAL A 66 18.67 3.26 -10.16
C VAL A 66 19.39 4.22 -11.10
N SER A 67 19.00 5.50 -11.14
CA SER A 67 19.66 6.50 -11.98
C SER A 67 21.08 6.82 -11.52
N LYS A 68 21.36 6.72 -10.21
CA LYS A 68 22.71 6.92 -9.63
C LYS A 68 23.64 5.73 -9.82
N GLY A 69 23.12 4.58 -10.25
CA GLY A 69 23.93 3.38 -10.48
C GLY A 69 24.58 2.83 -9.20
N ILE A 70 23.88 2.90 -8.06
CA ILE A 70 24.41 2.48 -6.75
C ILE A 70 24.91 1.02 -6.76
N SER A 71 24.24 0.14 -7.52
CA SER A 71 24.68 -1.24 -7.73
C SER A 71 24.28 -1.72 -9.14
N LYS A 72 25.01 -2.73 -9.65
CA LYS A 72 24.61 -3.48 -10.85
C LYS A 72 23.43 -4.41 -10.58
N ASP A 73 23.22 -4.77 -9.30
CA ASP A 73 22.10 -5.60 -8.87
C ASP A 73 20.90 -4.71 -8.50
N PHE A 74 19.78 -4.95 -9.17
CA PHE A 74 18.54 -4.22 -8.95
C PHE A 74 17.97 -4.51 -7.56
N GLU A 75 18.14 -5.72 -7.02
CA GLU A 75 17.66 -6.09 -5.69
C GLU A 75 18.35 -5.28 -4.59
N VAL A 76 19.67 -5.14 -4.70
CA VAL A 76 20.48 -4.33 -3.78
C VAL A 76 20.02 -2.87 -3.84
N THR A 77 19.79 -2.35 -5.04
CA THR A 77 19.33 -0.97 -5.25
C THR A 77 17.97 -0.73 -4.60
N VAL A 78 17.03 -1.66 -4.75
CA VAL A 78 15.71 -1.62 -4.12
C VAL A 78 15.82 -1.65 -2.60
N ASN A 79 16.59 -2.60 -2.04
CA ASN A 79 16.74 -2.73 -0.59
C ASN A 79 17.38 -1.47 0.04
N SER A 80 18.43 -0.92 -0.58
CA SER A 80 19.03 0.34 -0.13
C SER A 80 18.03 1.50 -0.15
N SER A 81 17.20 1.59 -1.19
CA SER A 81 16.17 2.63 -1.32
C SER A 81 15.09 2.53 -0.23
N ILE A 82 14.69 1.31 0.12
CA ILE A 82 13.75 1.06 1.22
C ILE A 82 14.37 1.51 2.55
N LEU A 83 15.62 1.11 2.84
CA LEU A 83 16.31 1.52 4.07
C LEU A 83 16.43 3.06 4.20
N GLU A 84 16.70 3.76 3.11
CA GLU A 84 16.77 5.23 3.11
C GLU A 84 15.42 5.92 3.31
N THR A 85 14.31 5.28 2.93
CA THR A 85 12.96 5.85 3.03
C THR A 85 12.23 5.46 4.31
N ILE A 86 12.61 4.34 4.96
CA ILE A 86 11.97 3.82 6.18
C ILE A 86 11.85 4.89 7.26
N ALA A 87 12.92 5.63 7.57
CA ALA A 87 12.89 6.61 8.65
C ALA A 87 11.86 7.73 8.39
N ARG A 88 11.76 8.20 7.15
CA ARG A 88 10.78 9.22 6.75
C ARG A 88 9.36 8.66 6.81
N SER A 89 9.12 7.54 6.11
CA SER A 89 7.81 6.91 5.99
C SER A 89 7.26 6.46 7.35
N LEU A 90 8.10 5.88 8.21
CA LEU A 90 7.69 5.54 9.57
C LEU A 90 7.33 6.78 10.37
N ASN A 91 8.14 7.84 10.34
CA ASN A 91 7.84 9.04 11.10
C ASN A 91 6.51 9.69 10.66
N THR A 92 6.25 9.77 9.36
CA THR A 92 4.96 10.26 8.84
C THR A 92 3.80 9.35 9.24
N SER A 93 4.00 8.04 9.24
CA SER A 93 2.95 7.10 9.65
C SER A 93 2.65 7.18 11.14
N LEU A 94 3.67 7.29 11.98
CA LEU A 94 3.52 7.37 13.44
C LEU A 94 2.83 8.66 13.87
N THR A 95 3.23 9.80 13.32
CA THR A 95 2.55 11.07 13.63
C THR A 95 1.08 11.03 13.22
N THR A 96 0.78 10.48 12.05
CA THR A 96 -0.59 10.29 11.57
C THR A 96 -1.37 9.32 12.47
N LEU A 97 -0.76 8.22 12.89
CA LEU A 97 -1.36 7.25 13.81
C LEU A 97 -1.68 7.87 15.17
N PHE A 98 -0.79 8.68 15.74
CA PHE A 98 -1.05 9.37 17.01
C PHE A 98 -2.26 10.31 16.91
N VAL A 99 -2.37 11.05 15.81
CA VAL A 99 -3.53 11.94 15.58
C VAL A 99 -4.82 11.14 15.44
N ILE A 100 -4.81 10.07 14.62
CA ILE A 100 -5.99 9.22 14.43
C ILE A 100 -6.39 8.52 15.74
N LEU A 101 -5.42 8.05 16.52
CA LEU A 101 -5.65 7.43 17.82
C LEU A 101 -6.31 8.42 18.79
N ALA A 102 -5.83 9.67 18.84
CA ALA A 102 -6.45 10.71 19.64
C ALA A 102 -7.90 10.98 19.19
N ILE A 103 -8.16 11.04 17.88
CA ILE A 103 -9.52 11.19 17.33
C ILE A 103 -10.38 9.95 17.66
N PHE A 104 -9.82 8.75 17.68
CA PHE A 104 -10.57 7.54 18.01
C PHE A 104 -10.94 7.47 19.50
N LEU A 105 -10.03 7.88 20.40
CA LEU A 105 -10.24 7.85 21.85
C LEU A 105 -11.08 9.01 22.38
N PHE A 106 -10.81 10.22 21.89
CA PHE A 106 -11.44 11.46 22.37
C PHE A 106 -12.49 12.02 21.41
N GLY A 107 -12.64 11.41 20.23
CA GLY A 107 -13.67 11.82 19.28
C GLY A 107 -15.07 11.39 19.69
N GLY A 108 -16.07 12.05 19.10
CA GLY A 108 -17.46 11.70 19.28
C GLY A 108 -17.86 10.41 18.55
N VAL A 109 -19.03 9.87 18.92
CA VAL A 109 -19.61 8.66 18.31
C VAL A 109 -19.79 8.78 16.79
N THR A 110 -20.04 9.98 16.27
CA THR A 110 -20.27 10.23 14.85
C THR A 110 -19.05 9.95 13.97
N ILE A 111 -17.83 10.16 14.50
CA ILE A 111 -16.57 9.98 13.73
C ILE A 111 -15.83 8.71 14.11
N ARG A 112 -16.39 7.89 14.99
CA ARG A 112 -15.71 6.71 15.55
C ARG A 112 -15.44 5.64 14.50
N TYR A 113 -16.40 5.38 13.61
CA TYR A 113 -16.19 4.42 12.52
C TYR A 113 -15.26 4.99 11.45
N PHE A 114 -15.33 6.29 11.17
CA PHE A 114 -14.37 6.97 10.30
C PHE A 114 -12.94 6.84 10.82
N SER A 115 -12.69 7.12 12.10
CA SER A 115 -11.35 7.01 12.69
C SER A 115 -10.88 5.56 12.78
N LEU A 116 -11.78 4.58 12.94
CA LEU A 116 -11.45 3.16 12.80
C LEU A 116 -10.99 2.78 11.38
N VAL A 117 -11.68 3.27 10.34
CA VAL A 117 -11.25 3.08 8.94
C VAL A 117 -9.84 3.63 8.74
N LEU A 118 -9.59 4.86 9.21
CA LEU A 118 -8.28 5.48 9.11
C LEU A 118 -7.21 4.71 9.88
N LEU A 119 -7.52 4.23 11.10
CA LEU A 119 -6.58 3.49 11.93
C LEU A 119 -6.13 2.21 11.23
N ILE A 120 -7.07 1.41 10.78
CA ILE A 120 -6.80 0.14 10.09
C ILE A 120 -6.08 0.41 8.76
N GLY A 121 -6.54 1.38 8.00
CA GLY A 121 -5.99 1.73 6.70
C GLY A 121 -4.56 2.27 6.76
N VAL A 122 -4.24 3.12 7.75
CA VAL A 122 -2.88 3.65 7.92
C VAL A 122 -1.91 2.55 8.37
N ILE A 123 -2.33 1.64 9.26
CA ILE A 123 -1.51 0.49 9.68
C ILE A 123 -1.23 -0.42 8.48
N SER A 124 -2.29 -0.83 7.76
CA SER A 124 -2.16 -1.70 6.58
C SER A 124 -1.34 -1.04 5.47
N GLY A 125 -1.62 0.21 5.14
CA GLY A 125 -0.95 0.93 4.05
C GLY A 125 0.53 1.23 4.33
N THR A 126 0.88 1.50 5.60
CA THR A 126 2.28 1.69 5.99
C THR A 126 3.07 0.40 5.83
N TYR A 127 2.51 -0.74 6.27
CA TYR A 127 3.11 -2.05 6.10
C TYR A 127 3.23 -2.42 4.61
N SER A 128 2.14 -2.30 3.87
CA SER A 128 2.03 -2.64 2.45
C SER A 128 3.03 -1.87 1.58
N SER A 129 3.13 -0.55 1.76
CA SER A 129 4.06 0.28 0.98
C SER A 129 5.54 -0.04 1.25
N MET A 130 5.91 -0.54 2.43
CA MET A 130 7.28 -0.91 2.77
C MET A 130 7.63 -2.34 2.32
N CYS A 131 6.68 -3.27 2.49
CA CYS A 131 6.90 -4.70 2.27
C CYS A 131 6.54 -5.18 0.86
N LEU A 132 5.62 -4.52 0.15
CA LEU A 132 5.22 -4.92 -1.22
C LEU A 132 6.05 -4.23 -2.29
N ALA A 133 6.52 -3.00 -2.04
CA ALA A 133 7.25 -2.20 -3.03
C ALA A 133 8.51 -2.92 -3.55
N GLY A 134 9.30 -3.52 -2.65
CA GLY A 134 10.54 -4.20 -3.03
C GLY A 134 10.31 -5.50 -3.80
N PRO A 135 9.62 -6.50 -3.22
CA PRO A 135 9.37 -7.78 -3.86
C PRO A 135 8.60 -7.67 -5.18
N LEU A 136 7.58 -6.80 -5.28
CA LEU A 136 6.82 -6.65 -6.54
C LEU A 136 7.69 -6.13 -7.68
N LEU A 137 8.59 -5.19 -7.41
CA LEU A 137 9.52 -4.65 -8.40
C LEU A 137 10.56 -5.69 -8.82
N ILE A 138 11.05 -6.49 -7.88
CA ILE A 138 12.02 -7.57 -8.15
C ILE A 138 11.39 -8.68 -9.00
N ILE A 139 10.17 -9.13 -8.65
CA ILE A 139 9.43 -10.15 -9.40
C ILE A 139 9.11 -9.68 -10.83
N TRP A 140 8.77 -8.40 -10.98
CA TRP A 140 8.50 -7.81 -12.30
C TRP A 140 9.78 -7.65 -13.13
N ASP A 141 10.91 -7.29 -12.52
CA ASP A 141 12.19 -7.13 -13.22
C ASP A 141 12.80 -8.48 -13.64
N LYS A 142 12.69 -9.51 -12.80
CA LYS A 142 13.06 -10.90 -13.12
C LYS A 142 12.16 -11.57 -14.16
N GLY A 143 11.10 -10.91 -14.64
CA GLY A 143 10.20 -11.45 -15.67
C GLY A 143 9.32 -12.61 -15.21
N GLU A 144 9.22 -12.86 -13.90
CA GLU A 144 8.49 -14.01 -13.35
C GLU A 144 6.95 -13.86 -13.42
N TRP A 145 6.45 -12.68 -13.78
CA TRP A 145 5.04 -12.48 -14.16
C TRP A 145 4.59 -13.43 -15.28
N GLY A 146 5.50 -13.78 -16.21
CA GLY A 146 5.23 -14.79 -17.24
C GLY A 146 5.11 -16.22 -16.70
N ARG A 147 5.74 -16.53 -15.56
CA ARG A 147 5.69 -17.84 -14.88
C ARG A 147 4.47 -17.98 -13.96
N PHE A 148 3.98 -16.88 -13.42
CA PHE A 148 2.73 -16.84 -12.65
C PHE A 148 1.50 -16.94 -13.57
N PHE A 149 1.52 -16.21 -14.69
CA PHE A 149 0.41 -16.21 -15.66
C PHE A 149 0.44 -17.43 -16.61
N SER A 150 1.52 -18.21 -16.67
CA SER A 150 1.56 -19.47 -17.45
C SER A 150 0.72 -20.60 -16.84
N TRP A 151 0.25 -20.45 -15.60
CA TRP A 151 -0.70 -21.35 -14.96
C TRP A 151 -2.17 -21.05 -15.34
N LEU A 152 -2.46 -19.87 -15.91
CA LEU A 152 -3.80 -19.54 -16.39
C LEU A 152 -4.06 -20.23 -17.76
N PRO A 153 -5.09 -21.09 -17.88
CA PRO A 153 -5.34 -21.88 -19.09
C PRO A 153 -5.70 -21.03 -20.31
N PHE A 154 -5.98 -19.73 -20.13
CA PHE A 154 -6.40 -18.83 -21.20
C PHE A 154 -5.26 -18.42 -22.16
N VAL A 155 -4.00 -18.41 -21.71
CA VAL A 155 -2.86 -17.99 -22.56
C VAL A 155 -2.39 -19.09 -23.51
N LYS A 156 -2.65 -20.36 -23.18
CA LYS A 156 -2.30 -21.49 -24.05
C LYS A 156 -3.08 -21.56 -25.36
N LYS A 157 -4.17 -20.77 -25.50
CA LYS A 157 -5.07 -20.82 -26.67
C LYS A 157 -4.75 -19.76 -27.74
N LEU A 158 -3.72 -18.93 -27.52
CA LEU A 158 -3.34 -17.81 -28.38
C LEU A 158 -1.89 -17.90 -28.90
N ALA A 159 -1.24 -19.06 -28.73
CA ALA A 159 0.05 -19.41 -29.33
C ALA A 159 -0.16 -20.45 -30.44
#